data_AF-A0A933X3C3-F1
#
_entry.id   AF-A0A933X3C3-F1
#
_cell.length_a   1.000
_cell.length_b   1.000
_cell.length_c   1.000
_cell.angle_alpha   90.00
_cell.angle_beta   90.00
_cell.angle_gamma   90.00
#
_symmetry.space_group_name_H-M   'P 1'
#
loop_
_entity.id
_entity.type
_entity.pdbx_description
1 polymer ?
#
loop_
_entity_poly.entity_id
_entity_poly.type
_entity_poly.pdbx_seq_one_letter_code
_entity_poly.pdbx_strand_id
1 'polypeptide(L)'
;MLTPTLAFTALSFLSTPIPGLSPAPGDGKKLEADVDRVVAGFLEKKGAVGMSVAIARKGEVVLAKGYGFADLEFHAKCDAETCFRIGSVTKQFTAALVMRYVEWKQLGLDDDLSKYVPDFPLQGKHVTIRQLLNHTSGIPSYTDIGEAWERVWPLELEHAELLALVKDKPFDFEPGTKWAYDNTGYYLLGMVLEKVGGKPYEDLVEEHIAKPLGLARTRRDSNVDLVENRAQGYTFRPGPGGGTFANDQPYGTNQPGAAGFLLSTARDLVTWQVGLTSGKTVSKESFALMSTPAVLPDGKDTGYGFGLGVGEFEGRKRISHGGGIFGFNSMLAWYPDDDLHIAVISNGETLSSGKVADELVWAALGIEKPKEKDLAIPAETLAKFAGTYRIGGLGLLADVTTEDGKLFLQARAEGQGKFRLKSQGGSEFRADFDPSVKVVFGPDGKSFCLHQGGGQFEATREP
;
A
#
# COMPACT_ATOMS: atom_id res chain seq x y z
N MET A 1 -11.34 13.41 -66.90
CA MET A 1 -10.17 13.08 -66.06
C MET A 1 -10.71 12.60 -64.72
N LEU A 2 -10.62 11.29 -64.49
CA LEU A 2 -11.16 10.58 -63.33
C LEU A 2 -10.00 10.24 -62.39
N THR A 3 -10.11 10.61 -61.11
CA THR A 3 -9.22 10.18 -60.04
C THR A 3 -9.79 8.92 -59.36
N PRO A 4 -8.98 7.91 -59.01
CA PRO A 4 -9.48 6.66 -58.45
C PRO A 4 -9.63 6.77 -56.93
N THR A 5 -10.74 6.23 -56.42
CA THR A 5 -11.04 6.04 -55.00
C THR A 5 -10.38 4.74 -54.53
N LEU A 6 -9.46 4.82 -53.56
CA LEU A 6 -8.91 3.63 -52.87
C LEU A 6 -9.86 3.23 -51.74
N ALA A 7 -10.48 2.05 -51.86
CA ALA A 7 -11.23 1.40 -50.80
C ALA A 7 -10.25 0.66 -49.87
N PHE A 8 -10.23 1.03 -48.59
CA PHE A 8 -9.58 0.24 -47.54
C PHE A 8 -10.53 -0.87 -47.10
N THR A 9 -10.24 -2.12 -47.48
CA THR A 9 -10.83 -3.33 -46.90
C THR A 9 -10.34 -3.50 -45.47
N ALA A 10 -11.25 -3.36 -44.50
CA ALA A 10 -11.01 -3.73 -43.11
C ALA A 10 -10.91 -5.26 -43.01
N LEU A 11 -9.72 -5.79 -42.65
CA LEU A 11 -9.60 -7.18 -42.23
C LEU A 11 -10.25 -7.33 -40.86
N SER A 12 -11.41 -8.00 -40.83
CA SER A 12 -12.04 -8.47 -39.60
C SER A 12 -11.22 -9.64 -39.06
N PHE A 13 -10.42 -9.41 -38.02
CA PHE A 13 -9.86 -10.50 -37.23
C PHE A 13 -10.99 -11.08 -36.37
N LEU A 14 -11.56 -12.21 -36.79
CA LEU A 14 -12.37 -13.07 -35.94
C LEU A 14 -11.44 -13.64 -34.86
N SER A 15 -11.47 -13.05 -33.66
CA SER A 15 -10.89 -13.68 -32.47
C SER A 15 -11.72 -14.90 -32.12
N THR A 16 -11.17 -16.09 -32.34
CA THR A 16 -11.71 -17.31 -31.75
C THR A 16 -11.56 -17.20 -30.24
N PRO A 17 -12.63 -17.35 -29.44
CA PRO A 17 -12.50 -17.39 -27.99
C PRO A 17 -11.66 -18.61 -27.62
N ILE A 18 -10.54 -18.37 -26.94
CA ILE A 18 -9.81 -19.42 -26.23
C ILE A 18 -10.78 -19.95 -25.17
N PRO A 19 -11.00 -21.26 -25.03
CA PRO A 19 -11.83 -21.78 -23.95
C PRO A 19 -11.13 -21.46 -22.63
N GLY A 20 -11.61 -20.42 -21.94
CA GLY A 20 -11.28 -20.19 -20.55
C GLY A 20 -11.80 -21.37 -19.74
N LEU A 21 -10.95 -21.96 -18.90
CA LEU A 21 -11.44 -22.73 -17.77
C LEU A 21 -12.17 -21.74 -16.86
N SER A 22 -13.47 -21.55 -17.07
CA SER A 22 -14.32 -21.03 -16.00
C SER A 22 -14.13 -21.93 -14.78
N PRO A 23 -13.92 -21.39 -13.57
CA PRO A 23 -13.86 -22.20 -12.37
C PRO A 23 -15.12 -23.07 -12.30
N ALA A 24 -14.96 -24.32 -11.84
CA ALA A 24 -16.09 -25.23 -11.75
C ALA A 24 -17.18 -24.57 -10.89
N PRO A 25 -18.49 -24.75 -11.18
CA PRO A 25 -19.59 -24.09 -10.47
C PRO A 25 -19.60 -24.25 -8.94
N GLY A 26 -18.80 -25.18 -8.38
CA GLY A 26 -18.60 -25.38 -6.94
C GLY A 26 -17.45 -24.55 -6.33
N ASP A 27 -16.45 -24.16 -7.11
CA ASP A 27 -15.23 -23.50 -6.59
C ASP A 27 -15.51 -22.05 -6.17
N GLY A 28 -16.35 -21.34 -6.94
CA GLY A 28 -16.74 -19.96 -6.64
C GLY A 28 -17.56 -19.84 -5.35
N LYS A 29 -18.50 -20.77 -5.11
CA LYS A 29 -19.32 -20.76 -3.88
C LYS A 29 -18.50 -21.06 -2.63
N LYS A 30 -17.51 -21.95 -2.75
CA LYS A 30 -16.59 -22.25 -1.65
C LYS A 30 -15.71 -21.03 -1.35
N LEU A 31 -15.12 -20.42 -2.38
CA LEU A 31 -14.33 -19.20 -2.24
C LEU A 31 -15.14 -18.10 -1.54
N GLU A 32 -16.35 -17.82 -2.02
CA GLU A 32 -17.22 -16.81 -1.41
C GLU A 32 -17.48 -17.11 0.07
N ALA A 33 -17.83 -18.35 0.43
CA ALA A 33 -18.08 -18.72 1.82
C ALA A 33 -16.84 -18.61 2.72
N ASP A 34 -15.64 -18.91 2.20
CA ASP A 34 -14.40 -18.77 2.94
C ASP A 34 -14.01 -17.29 3.11
N VAL A 35 -14.18 -16.47 2.07
CA VAL A 35 -14.00 -15.01 2.14
C VAL A 35 -14.97 -14.38 3.12
N ASP A 36 -16.26 -14.73 3.05
CA ASP A 36 -17.30 -14.25 3.96
C ASP A 36 -16.95 -14.53 5.43
N ARG A 37 -16.42 -15.73 5.70
CA ARG A 37 -15.99 -16.12 7.05
C ARG A 37 -14.81 -15.28 7.54
N VAL A 38 -13.81 -15.06 6.69
CA VAL A 38 -12.65 -14.22 7.02
C VAL A 38 -13.12 -12.80 7.32
N VAL A 39 -13.88 -12.20 6.41
CA VAL A 39 -14.34 -10.80 6.53
C VAL A 39 -15.24 -10.61 7.75
N ALA A 40 -16.14 -11.55 8.04
CA ALA A 40 -17.00 -11.50 9.22
C ALA A 40 -16.19 -11.36 10.53
N GLY A 41 -15.11 -12.15 10.69
CA GLY A 41 -14.25 -12.06 11.87
C GLY A 41 -13.49 -10.74 12.00
N PHE A 42 -13.28 -10.01 10.89
CA PHE A 42 -12.74 -8.65 10.93
C PHE A 42 -13.80 -7.59 11.22
N LEU A 43 -15.04 -7.77 10.73
CA LEU A 43 -16.15 -6.87 11.02
C LEU A 43 -16.61 -6.91 12.48
N GLU A 44 -16.37 -8.02 13.19
CA GLU A 44 -16.62 -8.11 14.62
C GLU A 44 -15.62 -7.28 15.46
N LYS A 45 -14.51 -6.82 14.87
CA LYS A 45 -13.52 -6.01 15.59
C LYS A 45 -14.05 -4.60 15.81
N LYS A 46 -13.69 -4.04 16.96
CA LYS A 46 -13.99 -2.63 17.29
C LYS A 46 -13.41 -1.71 16.23
N GLY A 47 -14.22 -0.74 15.79
CA GLY A 47 -13.82 0.24 14.79
C GLY A 47 -13.95 -0.20 13.33
N ALA A 48 -14.43 -1.43 13.07
CA ALA A 48 -14.81 -1.85 11.72
C ALA A 48 -16.16 -1.24 11.31
N VAL A 49 -16.27 -0.77 10.06
CA VAL A 49 -17.47 -0.11 9.53
C VAL A 49 -18.00 -0.86 8.31
N GLY A 50 -17.36 -0.66 7.17
CA GLY A 50 -17.60 -1.40 5.95
C GLY A 50 -16.31 -1.61 5.19
N MET A 51 -16.31 -2.62 4.33
CA MET A 51 -15.21 -2.87 3.42
C MET A 51 -15.68 -3.51 2.13
N SER A 52 -14.93 -3.27 1.07
CA SER A 52 -15.05 -3.97 -0.21
C SER A 52 -13.83 -4.83 -0.45
N VAL A 53 -14.08 -6.05 -0.92
CA VAL A 53 -13.05 -7.04 -1.25
C VAL A 53 -13.24 -7.47 -2.69
N ALA A 54 -12.14 -7.54 -3.44
CA ALA A 54 -12.13 -8.19 -4.74
C ALA A 54 -10.89 -9.06 -4.90
N ILE A 55 -11.06 -10.17 -5.62
CA ILE A 55 -10.02 -11.16 -5.89
C ILE A 55 -10.03 -11.45 -7.37
N ALA A 56 -8.87 -11.34 -8.01
CA ALA A 56 -8.65 -11.86 -9.35
C ALA A 56 -7.61 -12.97 -9.34
N ARG A 57 -7.83 -14.01 -10.16
CA ARG A 57 -6.90 -15.13 -10.30
C ARG A 57 -6.77 -15.48 -11.77
N LYS A 58 -5.55 -15.72 -12.26
CA LYS A 58 -5.31 -16.04 -13.67
C LYS A 58 -5.86 -14.97 -14.64
N GLY A 59 -5.78 -13.70 -14.22
CA GLY A 59 -6.31 -12.55 -14.96
C GLY A 59 -7.83 -12.36 -14.95
N GLU A 60 -8.60 -13.18 -14.23
CA GLU A 60 -10.06 -13.06 -14.15
C GLU A 60 -10.51 -12.67 -12.74
N VAL A 61 -11.46 -11.74 -12.62
CA VAL A 61 -12.09 -11.39 -11.34
C VAL A 61 -13.02 -12.53 -10.91
N VAL A 62 -12.63 -13.26 -9.87
CA VAL A 62 -13.36 -14.43 -9.35
C VAL A 62 -14.29 -14.08 -8.19
N LEU A 63 -14.06 -12.94 -7.53
CA LEU A 63 -14.92 -12.42 -6.46
C LEU A 63 -14.81 -10.89 -6.41
N ALA A 64 -15.93 -10.22 -6.19
CA ALA A 64 -15.98 -8.81 -5.81
C ALA A 64 -17.25 -8.59 -4.97
N LYS A 65 -17.10 -8.17 -3.70
CA LYS A 65 -18.20 -8.11 -2.73
C LYS A 65 -17.94 -7.03 -1.68
N GLY A 66 -19.01 -6.37 -1.24
CA GLY A 66 -18.99 -5.43 -0.13
C GLY A 66 -19.60 -6.02 1.13
N TYR A 67 -19.16 -5.52 2.27
CA TYR A 67 -19.54 -5.97 3.60
C TYR A 67 -19.67 -4.78 4.54
N GLY A 68 -20.59 -4.85 5.50
CA GLY A 68 -20.87 -3.76 6.42
C GLY A 68 -21.52 -2.56 5.72
N PHE A 69 -21.16 -1.35 6.14
CA PHE A 69 -21.82 -0.11 5.70
C PHE A 69 -20.86 0.83 4.95
N ALA A 70 -21.31 1.33 3.80
CA ALA A 70 -20.68 2.47 3.13
C ALA A 70 -20.94 3.78 3.89
N ASP A 71 -22.06 3.84 4.61
CA ASP A 71 -22.48 4.97 5.44
C ASP A 71 -23.23 4.46 6.67
N LEU A 72 -22.71 4.75 7.86
CA LEU A 72 -23.27 4.35 9.15
C LEU A 72 -24.51 5.17 9.53
N GLU A 73 -24.53 6.47 9.26
CA GLU A 73 -25.65 7.35 9.59
C GLU A 73 -26.92 6.94 8.85
N PHE A 74 -26.78 6.62 7.57
CA PHE A 74 -27.89 6.23 6.71
C PHE A 74 -28.07 4.72 6.58
N HIS A 75 -27.21 3.93 7.22
CA HIS A 75 -27.19 2.46 7.12
C HIS A 75 -27.11 1.99 5.65
N ALA A 76 -26.41 2.74 4.80
CA ALA A 76 -26.20 2.36 3.41
C ALA A 76 -25.20 1.21 3.36
N LYS A 77 -25.58 0.10 2.72
CA LYS A 77 -24.72 -1.09 2.63
C LYS A 77 -23.55 -0.85 1.70
N CYS A 78 -22.40 -1.38 2.09
CA CYS A 78 -21.25 -1.49 1.20
C CYS A 78 -21.48 -2.60 0.17
N ASP A 79 -21.13 -2.36 -1.09
CA ASP A 79 -21.13 -3.33 -2.17
C ASP A 79 -19.83 -3.25 -3.00
N ALA A 80 -19.67 -4.12 -3.99
CA ALA A 80 -18.46 -4.20 -4.80
C ALA A 80 -18.16 -2.92 -5.63
N GLU A 81 -19.16 -2.07 -5.83
CA GLU A 81 -19.10 -0.82 -6.59
C GLU A 81 -19.04 0.41 -5.70
N THR A 82 -18.98 0.25 -4.37
CA THR A 82 -18.81 1.36 -3.44
C THR A 82 -17.46 2.04 -3.70
N CYS A 83 -17.50 3.35 -3.91
CA CYS A 83 -16.35 4.19 -4.18
C CYS A 83 -15.70 4.64 -2.87
N PHE A 84 -14.42 4.37 -2.71
CA PHE A 84 -13.63 4.73 -1.53
C PHE A 84 -12.42 5.56 -1.95
N ARG A 85 -11.90 6.35 -1.01
CA ARG A 85 -10.56 6.93 -1.15
C ARG A 85 -9.53 5.82 -1.02
N ILE A 86 -8.61 5.73 -1.98
CA ILE A 86 -7.59 4.66 -1.99
C ILE A 86 -6.25 5.12 -1.43
N GLY A 87 -6.10 6.41 -1.12
CA GLY A 87 -4.88 6.98 -0.58
C GLY A 87 -3.67 6.61 -1.43
N SER A 88 -2.57 6.24 -0.77
CA SER A 88 -1.29 5.96 -1.42
C SER A 88 -1.26 4.82 -2.44
N VAL A 89 -2.31 4.01 -2.61
CA VAL A 89 -2.43 3.11 -3.77
C VAL A 89 -2.36 3.91 -5.09
N THR A 90 -2.77 5.18 -5.07
CA THR A 90 -2.61 6.15 -6.17
C THR A 90 -1.19 6.18 -6.74
N LYS A 91 -0.15 5.97 -5.92
CA LYS A 91 1.25 5.99 -6.37
C LYS A 91 1.55 4.95 -7.46
N GLN A 92 0.85 3.81 -7.48
CA GLN A 92 0.98 2.83 -8.56
C GLN A 92 0.55 3.41 -9.91
N PHE A 93 -0.54 4.18 -9.92
CA PHE A 93 -1.07 4.83 -11.13
C PHE A 93 -0.10 5.90 -11.63
N THR A 94 0.41 6.73 -10.72
CA THR A 94 1.43 7.75 -11.02
C THR A 94 2.69 7.14 -11.61
N ALA A 95 3.21 6.09 -10.97
CA ALA A 95 4.41 5.39 -11.44
C ALA A 95 4.19 4.77 -12.83
N ALA A 96 3.02 4.16 -13.08
CA ALA A 96 2.70 3.64 -14.39
C ALA A 96 2.60 4.73 -15.46
N LEU A 97 1.97 5.88 -15.17
CA LEU A 97 1.94 7.02 -16.09
C LEU A 97 3.36 7.50 -16.39
N VAL A 98 4.21 7.67 -15.38
CA VAL A 98 5.62 8.02 -15.58
C VAL A 98 6.30 7.04 -16.53
N MET A 99 6.11 5.73 -16.30
CA MET A 99 6.67 4.71 -17.19
C MET A 99 6.11 4.76 -18.61
N ARG A 100 4.82 5.09 -18.81
CA ARG A 100 4.27 5.32 -20.17
C ARG A 100 4.97 6.47 -20.88
N TYR A 101 5.18 7.60 -20.19
CA TYR A 101 5.91 8.73 -20.76
C TYR A 101 7.39 8.41 -21.03
N VAL A 102 8.00 7.51 -20.23
CA VAL A 102 9.33 6.95 -20.50
C VAL A 102 9.34 6.08 -21.76
N GLU A 103 8.36 5.20 -21.93
CA GLU A 103 8.20 4.38 -23.15
C GLU A 103 8.00 5.24 -24.40
N TRP A 104 7.28 6.35 -24.26
CA TRP A 104 7.10 7.34 -25.32
C TRP A 104 8.30 8.26 -25.54
N LYS A 105 9.38 8.10 -24.76
CA LYS A 105 10.61 8.91 -24.81
C LYS A 105 10.36 10.40 -24.58
N GLN A 106 9.29 10.75 -23.86
CA GLN A 106 8.96 12.12 -23.47
C GLN A 106 9.49 12.47 -22.07
N LEU A 107 9.90 11.44 -21.31
CA LEU A 107 10.45 11.53 -19.97
C LEU A 107 11.62 10.54 -19.84
N GLY A 108 12.72 10.94 -19.20
CA GLY A 108 13.80 10.05 -18.80
C GLY A 108 13.74 9.75 -17.30
N LEU A 109 14.02 8.50 -16.91
CA LEU A 109 14.09 8.15 -15.48
C LEU A 109 15.24 8.88 -14.76
N ASP A 110 16.31 9.18 -15.47
CA ASP A 110 17.49 9.85 -14.93
C ASP A 110 17.53 11.35 -15.31
N ASP A 111 16.43 11.89 -15.85
CA ASP A 111 16.28 13.34 -16.02
C ASP A 111 16.24 14.02 -14.64
N ASP A 112 16.88 15.19 -14.55
CA ASP A 112 16.81 16.05 -13.36
C ASP A 112 15.41 16.68 -13.21
N LEU A 113 14.90 16.72 -11.99
CA LEU A 113 13.61 17.31 -11.66
C LEU A 113 13.50 18.79 -12.08
N SER A 114 14.58 19.57 -12.00
CA SER A 114 14.57 21.00 -12.36
C SER A 114 14.24 21.26 -13.84
N LYS A 115 14.38 20.25 -14.71
CA LYS A 115 13.94 20.31 -16.12
C LYS A 115 12.41 20.49 -16.22
N TYR A 116 11.67 19.98 -15.25
CA TYR A 116 10.21 19.93 -15.27
C TYR A 116 9.57 20.89 -14.27
N VAL A 117 10.20 21.05 -13.10
CA VAL A 117 9.73 21.92 -12.00
C VAL A 117 10.86 22.88 -11.60
N PRO A 118 11.21 23.87 -12.45
CA PRO A 118 12.37 24.73 -12.24
C PRO A 118 12.25 25.64 -11.01
N ASP A 119 11.02 25.92 -10.57
CA ASP A 119 10.77 26.81 -9.43
C ASP A 119 10.90 26.09 -8.07
N PHE A 120 11.07 24.77 -8.06
CA PHE A 120 11.32 24.02 -6.83
C PHE A 120 12.81 24.03 -6.50
N PRO A 121 13.24 24.60 -5.35
CA PRO A 121 14.65 24.77 -5.03
C PRO A 121 15.29 23.44 -4.60
N LEU A 122 16.18 22.89 -5.44
CA LEU A 122 16.94 21.66 -5.14
C LEU A 122 18.17 21.89 -4.26
N GLN A 123 18.44 23.11 -3.80
CA GLN A 123 19.56 23.43 -2.90
C GLN A 123 20.94 22.97 -3.45
N GLY A 124 21.11 23.04 -4.77
CA GLY A 124 22.33 22.59 -5.46
C GLY A 124 22.44 21.08 -5.64
N LYS A 125 21.41 20.31 -5.30
CA LYS A 125 21.35 18.85 -5.45
C LYS A 125 20.79 18.45 -6.81
N HIS A 126 21.20 17.27 -7.27
CA HIS A 126 20.64 16.62 -8.45
C HIS A 126 19.64 15.56 -8.01
N VAL A 127 18.36 15.73 -8.39
CA VAL A 127 17.28 14.80 -8.03
C VAL A 127 16.66 14.26 -9.31
N THR A 128 16.71 12.95 -9.48
CA THR A 128 16.16 12.30 -10.69
C THR A 128 14.71 11.88 -10.51
N ILE A 129 13.99 11.72 -11.62
CA ILE A 129 12.64 11.14 -11.65
C ILE A 129 12.60 9.76 -10.97
N ARG A 130 13.64 8.94 -11.20
CA ARG A 130 13.83 7.63 -10.55
C ARG A 130 13.86 7.73 -9.03
N GLN A 131 14.57 8.73 -8.50
CA GLN A 131 14.68 8.95 -7.05
C GLN A 131 13.37 9.37 -6.40
N LEU A 132 12.50 10.08 -7.15
CA LEU A 132 11.14 10.38 -6.68
C LEU A 132 10.29 9.10 -6.63
N LEU A 133 10.33 8.28 -7.69
CA LEU A 133 9.53 7.04 -7.79
C LEU A 133 9.84 6.02 -6.69
N ASN A 134 11.12 5.89 -6.32
CA ASN A 134 11.58 4.89 -5.37
C ASN A 134 11.85 5.43 -3.95
N HIS A 135 11.44 6.67 -3.66
CA HIS A 135 11.59 7.31 -2.34
C HIS A 135 13.05 7.45 -1.87
N THR A 136 13.96 7.80 -2.77
CA THR A 136 15.37 8.07 -2.47
C THR A 136 15.79 9.51 -2.80
N SER A 137 14.83 10.44 -2.91
CA SER A 137 15.08 11.85 -3.26
C SER A 137 15.76 12.66 -2.15
N GLY A 138 15.46 12.35 -0.88
CA GLY A 138 15.84 13.17 0.27
C GLY A 138 15.01 14.47 0.42
N ILE A 139 13.99 14.66 -0.41
CA ILE A 139 13.06 15.79 -0.29
C ILE A 139 12.16 15.55 0.93
N PRO A 140 11.95 16.56 1.80
CA PRO A 140 11.07 16.40 2.95
C PRO A 140 9.61 16.28 2.51
N SER A 141 8.91 15.32 3.12
CA SER A 141 7.49 15.09 2.87
C SER A 141 6.63 16.17 3.54
N TYR A 142 5.74 16.82 2.79
CA TYR A 142 4.84 17.85 3.33
C TYR A 142 3.87 17.30 4.36
N THR A 143 3.67 15.98 4.44
CA THR A 143 2.85 15.32 5.46
C THR A 143 3.59 15.12 6.78
N ASP A 144 4.91 15.30 6.79
CA ASP A 144 5.79 14.92 7.91
C ASP A 144 6.36 16.16 8.63
N ILE A 145 5.80 17.35 8.34
CA ILE A 145 6.22 18.64 8.91
C ILE A 145 5.46 19.00 10.21
N GLY A 146 4.75 18.05 10.81
CA GLY A 146 4.05 18.19 12.08
C GLY A 146 2.90 19.21 12.05
N GLU A 147 2.84 20.07 13.06
CA GLU A 147 1.75 21.04 13.25
C GLU A 147 1.52 21.95 12.03
N ALA A 148 2.57 22.25 11.26
CA ALA A 148 2.44 23.03 10.03
C ALA A 148 1.55 22.34 8.99
N TRP A 149 1.59 21.01 8.92
CA TRP A 149 0.71 20.21 8.07
C TRP A 149 -0.71 20.16 8.61
N GLU A 150 -0.85 19.87 9.90
CA GLU A 150 -2.16 19.75 10.59
C GLU A 150 -3.01 21.02 10.48
N ARG A 151 -2.37 22.20 10.37
CA ARG A 151 -3.07 23.48 10.20
C ARG A 151 -3.66 23.68 8.80
N VAL A 152 -3.08 23.07 7.77
CA VAL A 152 -3.43 23.34 6.36
C VAL A 152 -4.04 22.16 5.63
N TRP A 153 -3.95 20.95 6.19
CA TRP A 153 -4.55 19.76 5.60
C TRP A 153 -6.07 19.85 5.28
N PRO A 154 -6.93 20.73 5.87
CA PRO A 154 -8.34 20.84 5.49
C PRO A 154 -8.55 21.74 4.28
N LEU A 155 -7.51 22.46 3.83
CA LEU A 155 -7.57 23.47 2.79
C LEU A 155 -7.24 22.85 1.44
N GLU A 156 -7.95 23.28 0.39
CA GLU A 156 -7.49 23.11 -0.98
C GLU A 156 -6.28 24.05 -1.18
N LEU A 157 -5.15 23.51 -1.63
CA LEU A 157 -3.90 24.24 -1.81
C LEU A 157 -3.44 24.15 -3.26
N GLU A 158 -3.14 25.30 -3.86
CA GLU A 158 -2.48 25.35 -5.17
C GLU A 158 -1.05 24.81 -5.07
N HIS A 159 -0.45 24.40 -6.20
CA HIS A 159 0.90 23.80 -6.23
C HIS A 159 1.93 24.67 -5.49
N ALA A 160 1.91 25.99 -5.71
CA ALA A 160 2.83 26.91 -5.08
C ALA A 160 2.65 27.00 -3.56
N GLU A 161 1.41 26.88 -3.07
CA GLU A 161 1.08 26.94 -1.64
C GLU A 161 1.51 25.66 -0.93
N LEU A 162 1.25 24.50 -1.53
CA LEU A 162 1.68 23.21 -0.97
C LEU A 162 3.21 23.10 -0.95
N LEU A 163 3.89 23.44 -2.06
CA LEU A 163 5.35 23.39 -2.12
C LEU A 163 6.01 24.42 -1.20
N ALA A 164 5.35 25.54 -0.88
CA ALA A 164 5.86 26.52 0.08
C ALA A 164 6.03 25.93 1.50
N LEU A 165 5.33 24.84 1.83
CA LEU A 165 5.47 24.15 3.12
C LEU A 165 6.84 23.49 3.30
N VAL A 166 7.50 23.12 2.19
CA VAL A 166 8.70 22.27 2.20
C VAL A 166 9.89 22.86 1.44
N LYS A 167 9.68 23.81 0.51
CA LYS A 167 10.74 24.34 -0.37
C LYS A 167 11.97 24.90 0.37
N ASP A 168 11.76 25.50 1.55
CA ASP A 168 12.83 26.15 2.34
C ASP A 168 13.40 25.22 3.43
N LYS A 169 12.93 23.98 3.52
CA LYS A 169 13.43 22.98 4.47
C LYS A 169 14.66 22.27 3.91
N PRO A 170 15.65 21.92 4.73
CA PRO A 170 16.78 21.14 4.26
C PRO A 170 16.30 19.77 3.76
N PHE A 171 17.03 19.20 2.81
CA PHE A 171 16.86 17.79 2.45
C PHE A 171 17.18 16.90 3.66
N ASP A 172 16.43 15.82 3.84
CA ASP A 172 16.62 14.86 4.94
C ASP A 172 17.91 14.05 4.78
N PHE A 173 18.38 13.89 3.54
CA PHE A 173 19.63 13.21 3.18
C PHE A 173 20.05 13.52 1.74
N GLU A 174 21.28 13.13 1.37
CA GLU A 174 21.74 13.25 -0.02
C GLU A 174 20.96 12.29 -0.96
N PRO A 175 20.48 12.76 -2.12
CA PRO A 175 19.71 11.94 -3.06
C PRO A 175 20.44 10.62 -3.39
N GLY A 176 19.69 9.52 -3.33
CA GLY A 176 20.17 8.16 -3.60
C GLY A 176 20.91 7.49 -2.43
N THR A 177 21.19 8.19 -1.32
CA THR A 177 21.98 7.61 -0.22
C THR A 177 21.15 6.89 0.85
N LYS A 178 19.87 7.22 0.98
CA LYS A 178 18.92 6.59 1.91
C LYS A 178 17.55 6.44 1.26
N TRP A 179 16.68 5.73 1.94
CA TRP A 179 15.27 5.59 1.60
C TRP A 179 14.41 6.23 2.70
N ALA A 180 13.46 7.06 2.31
CA ALA A 180 12.42 7.57 3.19
C ALA A 180 11.15 7.86 2.37
N TYR A 181 10.03 7.29 2.82
CA TYR A 181 8.74 7.47 2.17
C TYR A 181 8.38 8.96 2.09
N ASP A 182 7.99 9.42 0.90
CA ASP A 182 7.85 10.85 0.61
C ASP A 182 6.63 11.14 -0.27
N ASN A 183 5.67 11.91 0.25
CA ASN A 183 4.49 12.35 -0.50
C ASN A 183 4.80 13.55 -1.39
N THR A 184 5.73 14.44 -1.02
CA THR A 184 6.16 15.57 -1.85
C THR A 184 6.74 15.06 -3.16
N GLY A 185 7.58 14.02 -3.12
CA GLY A 185 8.18 13.45 -4.33
C GLY A 185 7.15 12.93 -5.33
N TYR A 186 6.08 12.26 -4.87
CA TYR A 186 5.00 11.83 -5.75
C TYR A 186 4.09 12.96 -6.22
N TYR A 187 3.91 13.99 -5.40
CA TYR A 187 3.22 15.21 -5.82
C TYR A 187 3.97 15.90 -6.97
N LEU A 188 5.29 16.03 -6.84
CA LEU A 188 6.18 16.55 -7.88
C LEU A 188 6.14 15.70 -9.15
N LEU A 189 6.03 14.36 -9.05
CA LEU A 189 5.79 13.50 -10.22
C LEU A 189 4.48 13.83 -10.93
N GLY A 190 3.43 14.20 -10.19
CA GLY A 190 2.18 14.73 -10.77
C GLY A 190 2.44 15.98 -11.61
N MET A 191 3.15 16.97 -11.05
CA MET A 191 3.52 18.19 -11.76
C MET A 191 4.40 17.91 -13.00
N VAL A 192 5.32 16.93 -12.91
CA VAL A 192 6.11 16.48 -14.08
C VAL A 192 5.20 15.93 -15.15
N LEU A 193 4.24 15.06 -14.80
CA LEU A 193 3.29 14.47 -15.73
C LEU A 193 2.41 15.53 -16.41
N GLU A 194 1.92 16.51 -15.67
CA GLU A 194 1.17 17.63 -16.24
C GLU A 194 2.02 18.46 -17.20
N LYS A 195 3.29 18.70 -16.85
CA LYS A 195 4.23 19.43 -17.70
C LYS A 195 4.47 18.73 -19.02
N VAL A 196 4.70 17.41 -19.01
CA VAL A 196 4.98 16.64 -20.23
C VAL A 196 3.70 16.26 -20.99
N GLY A 197 2.59 16.10 -20.29
CA GLY A 197 1.29 15.72 -20.85
C GLY A 197 0.41 16.87 -21.31
N GLY A 198 0.69 18.09 -20.83
CA GLY A 198 -0.01 19.32 -21.22
C GLY A 198 -1.45 19.42 -20.73
N LYS A 199 -1.83 18.66 -19.69
CA LYS A 199 -3.18 18.64 -19.10
C LYS A 199 -3.11 18.25 -17.61
N PRO A 200 -4.18 18.48 -16.82
CA PRO A 200 -4.25 18.07 -15.43
C PRO A 200 -3.96 16.58 -15.22
N TYR A 201 -3.34 16.22 -14.09
CA TYR A 201 -2.95 14.84 -13.80
C TYR A 201 -4.13 13.86 -13.81
N GLU A 202 -5.31 14.25 -13.32
CA GLU A 202 -6.51 13.42 -13.35
C GLU A 202 -6.97 13.06 -14.76
N ASP A 203 -6.82 13.97 -15.73
CA ASP A 203 -7.18 13.73 -17.12
C ASP A 203 -6.22 12.71 -17.75
N LEU A 204 -4.94 12.73 -17.35
CA LEU A 204 -3.94 11.74 -17.78
C LEU A 204 -4.27 10.35 -17.22
N VAL A 205 -4.69 10.24 -15.96
CA VAL A 205 -5.14 8.98 -15.37
C VAL A 205 -6.38 8.48 -16.11
N GLU A 206 -7.35 9.36 -16.37
CA GLU A 206 -8.58 8.96 -17.06
C GLU A 206 -8.31 8.46 -18.48
N GLU A 207 -7.54 9.22 -19.26
CA GLU A 207 -7.27 8.94 -20.68
C GLU A 207 -6.36 7.73 -20.89
N HIS A 208 -5.30 7.62 -20.10
CA HIS A 208 -4.26 6.62 -20.33
C HIS A 208 -4.39 5.39 -19.43
N ILE A 209 -5.24 5.41 -18.40
CA ILE A 209 -5.42 4.27 -17.51
C ILE A 209 -6.90 3.88 -17.39
N ALA A 210 -7.75 4.76 -16.88
CA ALA A 210 -9.11 4.39 -16.49
C ALA A 210 -9.96 3.97 -17.69
N LYS A 211 -10.02 4.80 -18.75
CA LYS A 211 -10.80 4.49 -19.96
C LYS A 211 -10.30 3.23 -20.69
N PRO A 212 -8.98 3.06 -20.97
CA PRO A 212 -8.49 1.87 -21.65
C PRO A 212 -8.74 0.55 -20.92
N LEU A 213 -8.76 0.57 -19.58
CA LEU A 213 -8.98 -0.61 -18.75
C LEU A 213 -10.45 -0.78 -18.31
N GLY A 214 -11.31 0.21 -18.59
CA GLY A 214 -12.71 0.19 -18.16
C GLY A 214 -12.90 0.41 -16.66
N LEU A 215 -12.02 1.16 -16.00
CA LEU A 215 -12.10 1.49 -14.56
C LEU A 215 -13.15 2.59 -14.32
N ALA A 216 -14.42 2.23 -14.42
CA ALA A 216 -15.54 3.18 -14.51
C ALA A 216 -15.73 4.08 -13.27
N ARG A 217 -15.15 3.71 -12.13
CA ARG A 217 -15.28 4.41 -10.85
C ARG A 217 -13.94 4.93 -10.32
N THR A 218 -12.88 4.82 -11.11
CA THR A 218 -11.55 5.32 -10.75
C THR A 218 -11.36 6.74 -11.26
N ARG A 219 -11.26 7.69 -10.33
CA ARG A 219 -11.20 9.14 -10.62
C ARG A 219 -10.56 9.92 -9.48
N ARG A 220 -10.24 11.19 -9.70
CA ARG A 220 -9.87 12.15 -8.63
C ARG A 220 -11.01 12.29 -7.60
N ASP A 221 -10.67 12.42 -6.32
CA ASP A 221 -11.62 12.82 -5.28
C ASP A 221 -11.99 14.31 -5.39
N SER A 222 -13.19 14.67 -4.96
CA SER A 222 -13.69 16.04 -4.97
C SER A 222 -14.67 16.27 -3.81
N ASN A 223 -14.56 17.43 -3.18
CA ASN A 223 -15.50 17.87 -2.15
C ASN A 223 -16.78 18.50 -2.72
N VAL A 224 -16.84 18.74 -4.03
CA VAL A 224 -17.97 19.44 -4.69
C VAL A 224 -18.67 18.59 -5.76
N ASP A 225 -18.01 17.54 -6.25
CA ASP A 225 -18.58 16.67 -7.28
C ASP A 225 -19.53 15.65 -6.65
N LEU A 226 -20.59 15.32 -7.38
CA LEU A 226 -21.39 14.14 -7.07
C LEU A 226 -20.60 12.88 -7.44
N VAL A 227 -20.35 12.04 -6.43
CA VAL A 227 -19.74 10.72 -6.59
C VAL A 227 -20.78 9.69 -6.18
N GLU A 228 -21.25 8.94 -7.17
CA GLU A 228 -22.22 7.87 -6.93
C GLU A 228 -21.60 6.75 -6.10
N ASN A 229 -22.39 6.23 -5.14
CA ASN A 229 -21.98 5.17 -4.22
C ASN A 229 -20.68 5.49 -3.44
N ARG A 230 -20.43 6.77 -3.13
CA ARG A 230 -19.30 7.19 -2.29
C ARG A 230 -19.50 6.72 -0.85
N ALA A 231 -18.50 6.05 -0.29
CA ALA A 231 -18.47 5.75 1.13
C ALA A 231 -18.11 6.99 1.95
N GLN A 232 -18.74 7.13 3.12
CA GLN A 232 -18.34 8.07 4.16
C GLN A 232 -17.21 7.45 5.00
N GLY A 233 -16.17 8.24 5.31
CA GLY A 233 -15.02 7.81 6.11
C GLY A 233 -15.29 7.96 7.61
N TYR A 234 -14.76 7.04 8.42
CA TYR A 234 -14.92 7.06 9.87
C TYR A 234 -13.62 6.84 10.63
N THR A 235 -13.51 7.58 11.74
CA THR A 235 -12.49 7.43 12.77
C THR A 235 -13.12 6.78 13.99
N PHE A 236 -12.41 5.84 14.61
CA PHE A 236 -12.88 5.18 15.82
C PHE A 236 -12.09 5.69 17.03
N ARG A 237 -12.80 6.22 18.03
CA ARG A 237 -12.20 6.76 19.26
C ARG A 237 -12.39 5.75 20.39
N PRO A 238 -11.32 5.06 20.84
CA PRO A 238 -11.41 4.19 22.00
C PRO A 238 -11.82 4.99 23.24
N GLY A 239 -12.65 4.39 24.10
CA GLY A 239 -13.13 5.06 25.30
C GLY A 239 -13.96 4.16 26.21
N PRO A 240 -14.41 4.67 27.37
CA PRO A 240 -15.30 3.95 28.28
C PRO A 240 -16.53 3.40 27.53
N GLY A 241 -16.96 2.18 27.88
CA GLY A 241 -18.11 1.55 27.21
C GLY A 241 -17.81 0.97 25.83
N GLY A 242 -16.56 1.00 25.38
CA GLY A 242 -16.13 0.30 24.17
C GLY A 242 -15.65 1.19 23.03
N GLY A 243 -15.80 2.50 23.12
CA GLY A 243 -15.41 3.49 22.11
C GLY A 243 -16.58 4.02 21.29
N THR A 244 -16.34 5.07 20.49
CA THR A 244 -17.35 5.69 19.62
C THR A 244 -16.80 5.95 18.22
N PHE A 245 -17.69 5.91 17.23
CA PHE A 245 -17.38 6.38 15.88
C PHE A 245 -17.53 7.90 15.79
N ALA A 246 -16.69 8.50 14.97
CA ALA A 246 -16.79 9.88 14.52
C ALA A 246 -16.55 9.91 13.01
N ASN A 247 -17.09 10.92 12.34
CA ASN A 247 -16.76 11.18 10.95
C ASN A 247 -15.28 11.49 10.81
N ASP A 248 -14.74 11.14 9.64
CA ASP A 248 -13.39 11.50 9.25
C ASP A 248 -13.18 13.03 9.30
N GLN A 249 -11.90 13.42 9.36
CA GLN A 249 -11.57 14.83 9.33
C GLN A 249 -11.66 15.35 7.89
N PRO A 250 -12.20 16.57 7.69
CA PRO A 250 -12.20 17.20 6.39
C PRO A 250 -10.75 17.41 5.94
N TYR A 251 -10.51 17.22 4.65
CA TYR A 251 -9.21 17.46 4.04
C TYR A 251 -9.38 18.12 2.66
N GLY A 252 -8.40 18.90 2.23
CA GLY A 252 -8.34 19.42 0.86
C GLY A 252 -8.12 18.28 -0.12
N THR A 253 -9.00 18.12 -1.11
CA THR A 253 -8.96 16.99 -2.03
C THR A 253 -7.85 17.10 -3.09
N ASN A 254 -7.30 18.28 -3.33
CA ASN A 254 -6.20 18.50 -4.28
C ASN A 254 -4.80 18.23 -3.71
N GLN A 255 -4.56 18.45 -2.41
CA GLN A 255 -3.22 18.34 -1.83
C GLN A 255 -2.60 16.94 -1.91
N PRO A 256 -3.34 15.80 -1.82
CA PRO A 256 -2.68 14.51 -1.95
C PRO A 256 -2.17 14.30 -3.37
N GLY A 257 -2.74 14.99 -4.36
CA GLY A 257 -2.30 14.95 -5.74
C GLY A 257 -2.10 13.54 -6.28
N ALA A 258 -1.07 13.41 -7.11
CA ALA A 258 -0.53 12.15 -7.61
C ALA A 258 0.07 11.24 -6.51
N ALA A 259 0.10 11.66 -5.24
CA ALA A 259 0.52 10.82 -4.13
C ALA A 259 -0.65 10.04 -3.50
N GLY A 260 -1.91 10.48 -3.64
CA GLY A 260 -2.98 9.86 -2.86
C GLY A 260 -4.45 10.19 -3.15
N PHE A 261 -4.78 11.02 -4.15
CA PHE A 261 -6.14 11.61 -4.20
C PHE A 261 -7.20 10.77 -4.92
N LEU A 262 -6.88 9.55 -5.39
CA LEU A 262 -7.82 8.81 -6.23
C LEU A 262 -8.92 8.18 -5.37
N LEU A 263 -10.10 8.13 -5.95
CA LEU A 263 -11.18 7.22 -5.61
C LEU A 263 -11.12 5.99 -6.50
N SER A 264 -11.58 4.85 -5.99
CA SER A 264 -11.79 3.64 -6.79
C SER A 264 -12.73 2.67 -6.06
N THR A 265 -13.00 1.52 -6.68
CA THR A 265 -13.72 0.39 -6.10
C THR A 265 -12.79 -0.82 -6.00
N ALA A 266 -13.13 -1.81 -5.17
CA ALA A 266 -12.31 -3.01 -5.08
C ALA A 266 -12.23 -3.75 -6.45
N ARG A 267 -13.33 -3.76 -7.21
CA ARG A 267 -13.38 -4.34 -8.57
C ARG A 267 -12.46 -3.61 -9.54
N ASP A 268 -12.50 -2.28 -9.56
CA ASP A 268 -11.62 -1.49 -10.42
C ASP A 268 -10.15 -1.71 -10.04
N LEU A 269 -9.82 -1.78 -8.74
CA LEU A 269 -8.44 -2.00 -8.30
C LEU A 269 -7.86 -3.35 -8.72
N VAL A 270 -8.62 -4.45 -8.64
CA VAL A 270 -8.12 -5.74 -9.17
C VAL A 270 -8.01 -5.72 -10.69
N THR A 271 -8.92 -5.03 -11.39
CA THR A 271 -8.85 -4.87 -12.85
C THR A 271 -7.63 -4.06 -13.26
N TRP A 272 -7.34 -2.99 -12.53
CA TRP A 272 -6.11 -2.20 -12.63
C TRP A 272 -4.87 -3.09 -12.44
N GLN A 273 -4.81 -3.88 -11.38
CA GLN A 273 -3.64 -4.69 -11.07
C GLN A 273 -3.38 -5.78 -12.13
N VAL A 274 -4.45 -6.41 -12.63
CA VAL A 274 -4.36 -7.33 -13.78
C VAL A 274 -3.86 -6.60 -15.03
N GLY A 275 -4.36 -5.40 -15.32
CA GLY A 275 -3.90 -4.58 -16.45
C GLY A 275 -2.42 -4.21 -16.36
N LEU A 276 -1.98 -3.80 -15.16
CA LEU A 276 -0.60 -3.41 -14.88
C LEU A 276 0.37 -4.60 -15.05
N THR A 277 0.04 -5.75 -14.46
CA THR A 277 0.92 -6.94 -14.41
C THR A 277 0.93 -7.75 -15.70
N SER A 278 -0.13 -7.68 -16.51
CA SER A 278 -0.23 -8.41 -17.79
C SER A 278 0.51 -7.75 -18.95
N GLY A 279 0.98 -6.52 -18.78
CA GLY A 279 1.62 -5.74 -19.83
C GLY A 279 0.65 -4.88 -20.67
N LYS A 280 -0.61 -4.73 -20.24
CA LYS A 280 -1.62 -3.92 -20.95
C LYS A 280 -1.46 -2.42 -20.71
N THR A 281 -1.02 -2.03 -19.51
CA THR A 281 -0.86 -0.61 -19.13
C THR A 281 0.52 -0.08 -19.49
N VAL A 282 1.56 -0.84 -19.16
CA VAL A 282 2.98 -0.59 -19.45
C VAL A 282 3.59 -1.89 -19.95
N SER A 283 4.72 -1.83 -20.65
CA SER A 283 5.44 -3.03 -21.07
C SER A 283 5.88 -3.90 -19.89
N LYS A 284 6.16 -5.19 -20.14
CA LYS A 284 6.66 -6.11 -19.10
C LYS A 284 8.03 -5.64 -18.58
N GLU A 285 8.83 -5.04 -19.44
CA GLU A 285 10.13 -4.45 -19.12
C GLU A 285 9.97 -3.26 -18.17
N SER A 286 9.03 -2.35 -18.45
CA SER A 286 8.70 -1.24 -17.55
C SER A 286 8.16 -1.72 -16.21
N PHE A 287 7.26 -2.70 -16.22
CA PHE A 287 6.73 -3.27 -14.98
C PHE A 287 7.82 -3.98 -14.16
N ALA A 288 8.78 -4.63 -14.80
CA ALA A 288 9.95 -5.20 -14.12
C ALA A 288 10.76 -4.11 -13.41
N LEU A 289 10.96 -2.94 -14.03
CA LEU A 289 11.57 -1.79 -13.37
C LEU A 289 10.73 -1.30 -12.19
N MET A 290 9.40 -1.19 -12.35
CA MET A 290 8.52 -0.77 -11.27
C MET A 290 8.55 -1.70 -10.06
N SER A 291 8.76 -3.01 -10.28
CA SER A 291 8.76 -4.05 -9.25
C SER A 291 10.17 -4.50 -8.82
N THR A 292 11.21 -3.75 -9.20
CA THR A 292 12.59 -3.96 -8.73
C THR A 292 12.90 -2.94 -7.65
N PRO A 293 13.22 -3.37 -6.41
CA PRO A 293 13.63 -2.46 -5.36
C PRO A 293 14.89 -1.68 -5.69
N ALA A 294 15.01 -0.49 -5.11
CA ALA A 294 16.27 0.23 -5.15
C ALA A 294 17.31 -0.46 -4.24
N VAL A 295 18.58 -0.44 -4.67
CA VAL A 295 19.72 -0.85 -3.84
C VAL A 295 20.50 0.40 -3.47
N LEU A 296 20.64 0.64 -2.17
CA LEU A 296 21.37 1.80 -1.63
C LEU A 296 22.89 1.59 -1.74
N PRO A 297 23.70 2.66 -1.63
CA PRO A 297 25.16 2.57 -1.69
C PRO A 297 25.80 1.64 -0.66
N ASP A 298 25.12 1.39 0.47
CA ASP A 298 25.56 0.44 1.50
C ASP A 298 25.17 -1.03 1.20
N GLY A 299 24.59 -1.29 0.02
CA GLY A 299 24.17 -2.61 -0.45
C GLY A 299 22.80 -3.06 0.05
N LYS A 300 22.10 -2.24 0.85
CA LYS A 300 20.76 -2.60 1.34
C LYS A 300 19.70 -2.42 0.25
N ASP A 301 18.86 -3.44 0.13
CA ASP A 301 17.62 -3.41 -0.65
C ASP A 301 16.55 -2.63 0.13
N THR A 302 15.85 -1.71 -0.55
CA THR A 302 14.83 -0.86 0.09
C THR A 302 13.49 -1.57 0.29
N GLY A 303 13.27 -2.73 -0.33
CA GLY A 303 11.97 -3.39 -0.41
C GLY A 303 10.92 -2.57 -1.16
N TYR A 304 11.32 -1.56 -1.95
CA TYR A 304 10.41 -0.64 -2.61
C TYR A 304 10.91 -0.24 -4.00
N GLY A 305 10.09 -0.50 -5.03
CA GLY A 305 10.31 -0.10 -6.42
C GLY A 305 9.60 1.21 -6.76
N PHE A 306 8.97 1.30 -7.93
CA PHE A 306 8.22 2.49 -8.34
C PHE A 306 6.75 2.35 -7.94
N GLY A 307 6.40 2.91 -6.78
CA GLY A 307 5.03 2.90 -6.27
C GLY A 307 4.60 1.54 -5.73
N LEU A 308 5.55 0.63 -5.54
CA LEU A 308 5.32 -0.79 -5.24
C LEU A 308 6.27 -1.25 -4.13
N GLY A 309 5.71 -1.69 -3.01
CA GLY A 309 6.42 -2.48 -2.03
C GLY A 309 6.64 -3.90 -2.57
N VAL A 310 7.84 -4.42 -2.38
CA VAL A 310 8.26 -5.76 -2.81
C VAL A 310 8.73 -6.51 -1.58
N GLY A 311 8.07 -7.62 -1.29
CA GLY A 311 8.43 -8.44 -0.15
C GLY A 311 7.85 -9.83 -0.29
N GLU A 312 7.58 -10.46 0.85
CA GLU A 312 7.04 -11.80 0.89
C GLU A 312 5.95 -11.93 1.95
N PHE A 313 5.05 -12.87 1.74
CA PHE A 313 4.07 -13.31 2.73
C PHE A 313 3.97 -14.84 2.66
N GLU A 314 4.20 -15.51 3.79
CA GLU A 314 4.20 -16.99 3.87
C GLU A 314 5.05 -17.67 2.77
N GLY A 315 6.24 -17.12 2.51
CA GLY A 315 7.18 -17.62 1.50
C GLY A 315 6.78 -17.36 0.05
N ARG A 316 5.74 -16.56 -0.20
CA ARG A 316 5.32 -16.13 -1.54
C ARG A 316 5.78 -14.72 -1.78
N LYS A 317 6.36 -14.46 -2.96
CA LYS A 317 6.63 -13.10 -3.39
C LYS A 317 5.33 -12.29 -3.42
N ARG A 318 5.35 -11.09 -2.84
CA ARG A 318 4.24 -10.16 -2.78
C ARG A 318 4.68 -8.80 -3.32
N ILE A 319 3.95 -8.29 -4.30
CA ILE A 319 4.09 -6.93 -4.81
C ILE A 319 2.82 -6.18 -4.44
N SER A 320 2.94 -5.11 -3.67
CA SER A 320 1.78 -4.50 -3.03
C SER A 320 1.95 -3.02 -2.77
N HIS A 321 0.84 -2.33 -2.56
CA HIS A 321 0.86 -1.01 -1.93
C HIS A 321 -0.38 -0.83 -1.05
N GLY A 322 -0.18 -0.30 0.15
CA GLY A 322 -1.27 0.09 1.04
C GLY A 322 -1.64 1.57 0.88
N GLY A 323 -2.82 1.96 1.30
CA GLY A 323 -3.24 3.34 1.35
C GLY A 323 -3.91 3.67 2.68
N GLY A 324 -3.68 4.89 3.15
CA GLY A 324 -4.39 5.46 4.28
C GLY A 324 -4.66 6.91 3.96
N ILE A 325 -5.90 7.34 4.17
CA ILE A 325 -6.29 8.74 4.03
C ILE A 325 -7.60 8.93 4.79
N PHE A 326 -7.61 9.82 5.80
CA PHE A 326 -8.77 10.28 6.56
C PHE A 326 -9.98 9.33 6.61
N GLY A 327 -10.00 8.40 7.56
CA GLY A 327 -11.11 7.45 7.70
C GLY A 327 -11.13 6.28 6.71
N PHE A 328 -10.17 6.21 5.78
CA PHE A 328 -10.04 5.11 4.82
C PHE A 328 -8.71 4.36 4.96
N ASN A 329 -8.77 3.06 4.71
CA ASN A 329 -7.61 2.18 4.60
C ASN A 329 -7.77 1.28 3.37
N SER A 330 -6.69 1.03 2.63
CA SER A 330 -6.72 0.20 1.43
C SER A 330 -5.47 -0.68 1.34
N MET A 331 -5.61 -1.82 0.66
CA MET A 331 -4.52 -2.69 0.26
C MET A 331 -4.77 -3.24 -1.12
N LEU A 332 -3.74 -3.19 -1.96
CA LEU A 332 -3.72 -3.88 -3.24
C LEU A 332 -2.45 -4.75 -3.30
N ALA A 333 -2.61 -6.06 -3.44
CA ALA A 333 -1.53 -7.04 -3.37
C ALA A 333 -1.61 -8.08 -4.49
N TRP A 334 -0.47 -8.32 -5.14
CA TRP A 334 -0.30 -9.34 -6.17
C TRP A 334 0.76 -10.35 -5.76
N TYR A 335 0.45 -11.62 -5.99
CA TYR A 335 1.31 -12.78 -5.74
C TYR A 335 1.64 -13.41 -7.09
N PRO A 336 2.82 -13.12 -7.68
CA PRO A 336 3.14 -13.49 -9.06
C PRO A 336 3.11 -15.00 -9.31
N ASP A 337 3.64 -15.79 -8.38
CA ASP A 337 3.77 -17.24 -8.53
C ASP A 337 2.39 -17.96 -8.55
N ASP A 338 1.39 -17.34 -7.93
CA ASP A 338 0.02 -17.84 -7.85
C ASP A 338 -0.93 -17.17 -8.86
N ASP A 339 -0.45 -16.13 -9.57
CA ASP A 339 -1.23 -15.14 -10.32
C ASP A 339 -2.52 -14.73 -9.59
N LEU A 340 -2.34 -14.27 -8.36
CA LEU A 340 -3.41 -13.90 -7.43
C LEU A 340 -3.33 -12.42 -7.11
N HIS A 341 -4.43 -11.70 -7.31
CA HIS A 341 -4.60 -10.27 -7.04
C HIS A 341 -5.69 -10.10 -6.00
N ILE A 342 -5.42 -9.31 -4.97
CA ILE A 342 -6.36 -9.04 -3.88
C ILE A 342 -6.42 -7.54 -3.64
N ALA A 343 -7.62 -6.98 -3.71
CA ALA A 343 -7.93 -5.62 -3.29
C ALA A 343 -8.84 -5.66 -2.07
N VAL A 344 -8.48 -4.90 -1.04
CA VAL A 344 -9.33 -4.64 0.13
C VAL A 344 -9.36 -3.15 0.37
N ILE A 345 -10.55 -2.57 0.51
CA ILE A 345 -10.73 -1.15 0.84
C ILE A 345 -11.75 -1.03 1.96
N SER A 346 -11.47 -0.22 2.97
CA SER A 346 -12.27 -0.01 4.18
C SER A 346 -12.51 1.48 4.41
N ASN A 347 -13.70 1.83 4.91
CA ASN A 347 -14.05 3.18 5.38
C ASN A 347 -14.01 3.32 6.92
N GLY A 348 -13.22 2.47 7.59
CA GLY A 348 -12.82 2.65 8.98
C GLY A 348 -11.30 2.57 9.12
N GLU A 349 -10.68 3.60 9.68
CA GLU A 349 -9.22 3.76 9.77
C GLU A 349 -8.51 2.65 10.57
N THR A 350 -9.20 2.07 11.56
CA THR A 350 -8.61 1.12 12.52
C THR A 350 -8.53 -0.29 11.95
N LEU A 351 -9.29 -0.58 10.89
CA LEU A 351 -9.26 -1.86 10.23
C LEU A 351 -8.09 -1.91 9.25
N SER A 352 -7.13 -2.80 9.50
CA SER A 352 -6.02 -3.03 8.58
C SER A 352 -6.47 -3.84 7.36
N SER A 353 -6.65 -3.17 6.22
CA SER A 353 -6.94 -3.82 4.94
C SER A 353 -5.81 -4.75 4.51
N GLY A 354 -4.56 -4.45 4.92
CA GLY A 354 -3.42 -5.33 4.73
C GLY A 354 -3.59 -6.69 5.42
N LYS A 355 -3.98 -6.69 6.71
CA LYS A 355 -4.23 -7.94 7.44
C LYS A 355 -5.41 -8.73 6.87
N VAL A 356 -6.45 -8.04 6.40
CA VAL A 356 -7.56 -8.70 5.70
C VAL A 356 -7.06 -9.35 4.41
N ALA A 357 -6.32 -8.61 3.57
CA ALA A 357 -5.78 -9.13 2.31
C ALA A 357 -4.88 -10.36 2.53
N ASP A 358 -4.02 -10.33 3.54
CA ASP A 358 -3.15 -11.45 3.93
C ASP A 358 -3.96 -12.70 4.34
N GLU A 359 -5.02 -12.53 5.15
CA GLU A 359 -5.92 -13.65 5.52
C GLU A 359 -6.70 -14.22 4.33
N LEU A 360 -7.01 -13.39 3.35
CA LEU A 360 -7.72 -13.81 2.15
C LEU A 360 -6.86 -14.64 1.19
N VAL A 361 -5.52 -14.63 1.31
CA VAL A 361 -4.62 -15.45 0.48
C VAL A 361 -4.96 -16.93 0.61
N TRP A 362 -5.12 -17.43 1.84
CA TRP A 362 -5.41 -18.85 2.06
C TRP A 362 -6.77 -19.25 1.51
N ALA A 363 -7.79 -18.41 1.70
CA ALA A 363 -9.12 -18.60 1.13
C ALA A 363 -9.08 -18.61 -0.41
N ALA A 364 -8.40 -17.64 -1.02
CA ALA A 364 -8.26 -17.50 -2.47
C ALA A 364 -7.53 -18.67 -3.14
N LEU A 365 -6.52 -19.21 -2.46
CA LEU A 365 -5.77 -20.38 -2.92
C LEU A 365 -6.45 -21.71 -2.56
N GLY A 366 -7.47 -21.69 -1.71
CA GLY A 366 -8.16 -22.88 -1.23
C GLY A 366 -7.28 -23.79 -0.35
N ILE A 367 -6.28 -23.20 0.31
CA ILE A 367 -5.33 -23.91 1.17
C ILE A 367 -5.66 -23.66 2.65
N GLU A 368 -5.31 -24.61 3.51
CA GLU A 368 -5.46 -24.41 4.96
C GLU A 368 -4.46 -23.35 5.43
N LYS A 369 -4.96 -22.37 6.19
CA LYS A 369 -4.09 -21.43 6.90
C LYS A 369 -3.13 -22.23 7.79
N PRO A 370 -1.81 -22.02 7.68
CA PRO A 370 -0.85 -22.65 8.57
C PRO A 370 -1.24 -22.38 10.02
N LYS A 371 -1.33 -23.43 10.83
CA LYS A 371 -1.57 -23.28 12.26
C LYS A 371 -0.40 -22.52 12.86
N GLU A 372 -0.70 -21.43 13.57
CA GLU A 372 0.33 -20.71 14.31
C GLU A 372 1.05 -21.67 15.25
N LYS A 373 2.39 -21.69 15.18
CA LYS A 373 3.19 -22.45 16.12
C LYS A 373 3.33 -21.66 17.40
N ASP A 374 3.19 -22.37 18.50
CA ASP A 374 3.43 -21.88 19.84
C ASP A 374 3.98 -23.04 20.66
N LEU A 375 5.20 -23.45 20.29
CA LEU A 375 5.84 -24.62 20.87
C LEU A 375 6.21 -24.35 22.33
N ALA A 376 6.10 -25.38 23.16
CA ALA A 376 6.56 -25.31 24.55
C ALA A 376 8.07 -25.03 24.58
N ILE A 377 8.48 -24.08 25.42
CA ILE A 377 9.88 -23.65 25.54
C ILE A 377 10.41 -24.20 26.87
N PRO A 378 11.56 -24.90 26.88
CA PRO A 378 12.20 -25.32 28.13
C PRO A 378 12.50 -24.13 29.04
N ALA A 379 12.32 -24.29 30.35
CA ALA A 379 12.55 -23.23 31.34
C ALA A 379 13.97 -22.66 31.28
N GLU A 380 14.96 -23.51 30.99
CA GLU A 380 16.36 -23.10 30.79
C GLU A 380 16.54 -22.19 29.56
N THR A 381 15.81 -22.42 28.48
CA THR A 381 15.83 -21.58 27.27
C THR A 381 15.14 -20.25 27.53
N LEU A 382 14.01 -20.26 28.25
CA LEU A 382 13.32 -19.06 28.69
C LEU A 382 14.23 -18.16 29.54
N ALA A 383 14.91 -18.75 30.53
CA ALA A 383 15.86 -18.02 31.39
C ALA A 383 17.05 -17.47 30.61
N LYS A 384 17.52 -18.17 29.56
CA LYS A 384 18.57 -17.68 28.67
C LYS A 384 18.17 -16.45 27.88
N PHE A 385 16.89 -16.24 27.58
CA PHE A 385 16.40 -15.09 26.79
C PHE A 385 15.87 -13.93 27.65
N ALA A 386 15.54 -14.16 28.92
CA ALA A 386 15.12 -13.10 29.82
C ALA A 386 16.23 -12.07 30.11
N GLY A 387 15.92 -10.78 29.98
CA GLY A 387 16.84 -9.68 30.25
C GLY A 387 16.41 -8.36 29.62
N THR A 388 17.15 -7.30 29.90
CA THR A 388 16.99 -6.00 29.25
C THR A 388 17.93 -5.92 28.05
N TYR A 389 17.40 -5.51 26.90
CA TYR A 389 18.12 -5.39 25.65
C TYR A 389 18.08 -3.95 25.14
N ARG A 390 19.16 -3.52 24.50
CA ARG A 390 19.20 -2.29 23.72
C ARG A 390 19.00 -2.62 22.25
N ILE A 391 17.91 -2.13 21.68
CA ILE A 391 17.59 -2.28 20.26
C ILE A 391 18.33 -1.18 19.48
N GLY A 392 19.37 -1.58 18.77
CA GLY A 392 20.14 -0.74 17.85
C GLY A 392 19.27 -0.22 16.71
N GLY A 393 19.63 0.95 16.18
CA GLY A 393 18.84 1.66 15.16
C GLY A 393 17.65 2.44 15.72
N LEU A 394 16.99 1.95 16.78
CA LEU A 394 15.87 2.65 17.45
C LEU A 394 16.30 3.40 18.71
N GLY A 395 17.45 3.06 19.31
CA GLY A 395 17.91 3.70 20.54
C GLY A 395 17.04 3.39 21.77
N LEU A 396 16.21 2.34 21.68
CA LEU A 396 15.25 1.94 22.70
C LEU A 396 15.80 0.80 23.55
N LEU A 397 15.44 0.79 24.83
CA LEU A 397 15.57 -0.39 25.68
C LEU A 397 14.29 -1.23 25.57
N ALA A 398 14.42 -2.54 25.67
CA ALA A 398 13.30 -3.47 25.74
C ALA A 398 13.56 -4.55 26.79
N ASP A 399 12.55 -4.91 27.56
CA ASP A 399 12.60 -6.00 28.51
C ASP A 399 12.00 -7.25 27.89
N VAL A 400 12.76 -8.35 27.96
CA VAL A 400 12.27 -9.68 27.66
C VAL A 400 12.01 -10.39 28.99
N THR A 401 10.76 -10.71 29.27
CA THR A 401 10.33 -11.35 30.53
C THR A 401 9.72 -12.71 30.30
N THR A 402 9.68 -13.52 31.36
CA THR A 402 9.09 -14.86 31.35
C THR A 402 7.92 -14.91 32.32
N GLU A 403 6.74 -15.30 31.81
CA GLU A 403 5.51 -15.44 32.61
C GLU A 403 4.78 -16.71 32.16
N ASP A 404 4.42 -17.58 33.11
CA ASP A 404 3.71 -18.84 32.86
C ASP A 404 4.31 -19.70 31.72
N GLY A 405 5.64 -19.79 31.68
CA GLY A 405 6.36 -20.57 30.66
C GLY A 405 6.36 -19.94 29.27
N LYS A 406 6.06 -18.65 29.15
CA LYS A 406 5.98 -17.89 27.89
C LYS A 406 6.93 -16.70 27.94
N LEU A 407 7.39 -16.27 26.77
CA LEU A 407 8.18 -15.04 26.64
C LEU A 407 7.30 -13.86 26.30
N PHE A 408 7.68 -12.71 26.83
CA PHE A 408 7.07 -11.44 26.54
C PHE A 408 8.16 -10.43 26.21
N LEU A 409 7.84 -9.47 25.35
CA LEU A 409 8.70 -8.34 25.04
C LEU A 409 7.95 -7.04 25.33
N GLN A 410 8.63 -6.10 25.97
CA GLN A 410 8.11 -4.77 26.24
C GLN A 410 9.19 -3.73 25.96
N ALA A 411 8.97 -2.86 24.97
CA ALA A 411 9.84 -1.71 24.78
C ALA A 411 9.61 -0.67 25.89
N ARG A 412 10.69 -0.07 26.40
CA ARG A 412 10.67 1.04 27.36
C ARG A 412 10.45 2.37 26.62
N ALA A 413 9.32 2.46 25.92
CA ALA A 413 8.83 3.66 25.28
C ALA A 413 7.44 3.99 25.82
N GLU A 414 7.12 5.28 25.94
CA GLU A 414 5.83 5.73 26.48
C GLU A 414 4.67 5.18 25.65
N GLY A 415 3.67 4.60 26.31
CA GLY A 415 2.49 4.01 25.65
C GLY A 415 2.68 2.61 25.04
N GLN A 416 3.90 2.02 25.07
CA GLN A 416 4.10 0.67 24.53
C GLN A 416 3.79 -0.42 25.56
N GLY A 417 2.78 -1.23 25.24
CA GLY A 417 2.39 -2.40 26.02
C GLY A 417 3.35 -3.57 25.84
N LYS A 418 3.33 -4.47 26.82
CA LYS A 418 3.98 -5.79 26.74
C LYS A 418 3.17 -6.70 25.82
N PHE A 419 3.85 -7.46 24.97
CA PHE A 419 3.21 -8.46 24.10
C PHE A 419 3.90 -9.81 24.16
N ARG A 420 3.18 -10.87 23.79
CA ARG A 420 3.68 -12.24 23.91
C ARG A 420 4.45 -12.66 22.66
N LEU A 421 5.53 -13.41 22.88
CA LEU A 421 6.31 -14.07 21.84
C LEU A 421 5.93 -15.56 21.75
N LYS A 422 5.29 -15.96 20.65
CA LYS A 422 4.92 -17.35 20.33
C LYS A 422 6.11 -18.09 19.70
N SER A 423 6.51 -19.21 20.29
CA SER A 423 7.69 -19.96 19.82
C SER A 423 7.42 -20.68 18.50
N GLN A 424 8.31 -20.48 17.53
CA GLN A 424 8.33 -21.21 16.26
C GLN A 424 9.25 -22.44 16.32
N GLY A 425 9.98 -22.61 17.43
CA GLY A 425 11.04 -23.60 17.64
C GLY A 425 12.44 -22.97 17.59
N GLY A 426 13.41 -23.61 18.25
CA GLY A 426 14.78 -23.08 18.33
C GLY A 426 14.83 -21.71 18.99
N SER A 427 15.36 -20.71 18.27
CA SER A 427 15.49 -19.32 18.73
C SER A 427 14.54 -18.34 18.02
N GLU A 428 13.61 -18.82 17.19
CA GLU A 428 12.66 -17.98 16.46
C GLU A 428 11.32 -17.85 17.20
N PHE A 429 10.85 -16.61 17.30
CA PHE A 429 9.59 -16.23 17.91
C PHE A 429 8.83 -15.24 17.03
N ARG A 430 7.49 -15.25 17.15
CA ARG A 430 6.59 -14.29 16.50
C ARG A 430 5.72 -13.60 17.52
N ALA A 431 5.42 -12.32 17.31
CA ALA A 431 4.51 -11.61 18.20
C ALA A 431 3.09 -12.16 18.07
N ASP A 432 2.37 -12.25 19.18
CA ASP A 432 1.01 -12.79 19.21
C ASP A 432 -0.03 -11.89 18.55
N PHE A 433 0.20 -10.58 18.55
CA PHE A 433 -0.66 -9.58 17.91
C PHE A 433 -0.38 -9.39 16.41
N ASP A 434 0.81 -9.80 15.95
CA ASP A 434 1.24 -9.68 14.57
C ASP A 434 2.34 -10.71 14.21
N PRO A 435 2.01 -11.79 13.49
CA PRO A 435 2.98 -12.81 13.14
C PRO A 435 4.06 -12.32 12.18
N SER A 436 3.91 -11.15 11.53
CA SER A 436 4.97 -10.56 10.71
C SER A 436 6.09 -9.97 11.57
N VAL A 437 5.84 -9.69 12.86
CA VAL A 437 6.86 -9.25 13.81
C VAL A 437 7.60 -10.49 14.32
N LYS A 438 8.84 -10.65 13.89
CA LYS A 438 9.69 -11.81 14.18
C LYS A 438 10.85 -11.40 15.09
N VAL A 439 11.11 -12.18 16.13
CA VAL A 439 12.29 -12.04 17.00
C VAL A 439 13.11 -13.31 16.89
N VAL A 440 14.38 -13.18 16.50
CA VAL A 440 15.31 -14.30 16.41
C VAL A 440 16.43 -14.10 17.41
N PHE A 441 16.46 -14.89 18.48
CA PHE A 441 17.53 -14.82 19.47
C PHE A 441 18.84 -15.43 18.94
N GLY A 442 19.95 -14.81 19.32
CA GLY A 442 21.29 -15.35 19.11
C GLY A 442 21.52 -16.65 19.89
N PRO A 443 22.48 -17.49 19.49
CA PRO A 443 22.75 -18.78 20.13
C PRO A 443 23.08 -18.69 21.63
N ASP A 444 23.67 -17.58 22.07
CA ASP A 444 24.02 -17.31 23.47
C ASP A 444 22.86 -16.71 24.28
N GLY A 445 21.75 -16.37 23.62
CA GLY A 445 20.60 -15.68 24.19
C GLY A 445 20.87 -14.23 24.62
N LYS A 446 22.05 -13.67 24.34
CA LYS A 446 22.44 -12.31 24.73
C LYS A 446 22.24 -11.28 23.63
N SER A 447 21.80 -11.70 22.46
CA SER A 447 21.31 -10.81 21.41
C SER A 447 20.02 -11.35 20.79
N PHE A 448 19.29 -10.50 20.10
CA PHE A 448 18.26 -10.91 19.15
C PHE A 448 18.20 -9.94 17.97
N CYS A 449 17.71 -10.42 16.83
CA CYS A 449 17.31 -9.57 15.70
C CYS A 449 15.78 -9.45 15.68
N LEU A 450 15.28 -8.21 15.73
CA LEU A 450 13.86 -7.89 15.57
C LEU A 450 13.58 -7.52 14.11
N HIS A 451 12.67 -8.25 13.49
CA HIS A 451 12.15 -7.95 12.16
C HIS A 451 10.76 -7.33 12.29
N GLN A 452 10.62 -6.08 11.88
CA GLN A 452 9.35 -5.35 11.95
C GLN A 452 9.27 -4.32 10.83
N GLY A 453 8.12 -4.26 10.15
CA GLY A 453 7.88 -3.25 9.10
C GLY A 453 8.86 -3.29 7.93
N GLY A 454 9.41 -4.47 7.61
CA GLY A 454 10.47 -4.63 6.60
C GLY A 454 11.89 -4.31 7.09
N GLY A 455 12.05 -3.69 8.26
CA GLY A 455 13.34 -3.43 8.89
C GLY A 455 13.88 -4.62 9.69
N GLN A 456 15.20 -4.60 9.93
CA GLN A 456 15.91 -5.50 10.83
C GLN A 456 16.66 -4.68 11.88
N PHE A 457 16.41 -4.96 13.16
CA PHE A 457 16.95 -4.21 14.28
C PHE A 457 17.68 -5.16 15.22
N GLU A 458 19.00 -5.05 15.25
CA GLU A 458 19.85 -5.82 16.16
C GLU A 458 19.70 -5.32 17.59
N ALA A 459 19.53 -6.23 18.54
CA ALA A 459 19.42 -5.93 19.95
C ALA A 459 20.43 -6.70 20.77
N THR A 460 21.10 -6.02 21.70
CA THR A 460 22.12 -6.61 22.58
C THR A 460 21.71 -6.48 24.02
N ARG A 461 21.88 -7.54 24.80
CA ARG A 461 21.55 -7.56 26.23
C ARG A 461 22.48 -6.61 27.00
N GLU A 462 21.88 -5.80 27.87
CA GLU A 462 22.62 -4.97 28.81
C GLU A 462 23.27 -5.84 29.91
N PRO A 463 24.40 -5.41 30.49
CA PRO A 463 25.17 -6.18 31.46
C PRO A 463 24.39 -6.67 32.68
#